data_AF-A0A8S3VAU2-F1
#
_entry.id   AF-A0A8S3VAU2-F1
#
_cell.length_a   1.000
_cell.length_b   1.000
_cell.length_c   1.000
_cell.angle_alpha   90.00
_cell.angle_beta   90.00
_cell.angle_gamma   90.00
#
_symmetry.space_group_name_H-M   'P 1'
#
loop_
_entity.id
_entity.type
_entity.pdbx_description
1 polymer ?
#
loop_
_entity_poly.entity_id
_entity_poly.type
_entity_poly.pdbx_seq_one_letter_code
_entity_poly.pdbx_strand_id
1 'polypeptide(L)'
;MGEDQDDNTYKFRVLLHNFLSDVALNVSPWLNASSIQQQLLKPRYKDIAQKRRPKRSLTDYVGQYNSPIYGNGYGEEEKNNKLGLIYGNGTWNLWPKSTKDEFKGTATGIIQYLMNIWEVVFIPEANDQSIVSVEINSFCNKCGDNKPPTFSKVNQ
;
A
#
# COMPACT_ATOMS: atom_id res chain seq x y z
N MET A 1 33.03 -7.11 2.86
CA MET A 1 32.39 -6.30 1.79
C MET A 1 31.14 -7.05 1.36
N GLY A 2 29.92 -6.78 1.82
CA GLY A 2 29.42 -5.83 2.81
C GLY A 2 28.27 -6.48 3.59
N GLU A 3 28.36 -6.41 4.92
CA GLU A 3 27.24 -6.56 5.84
C GLU A 3 26.45 -5.25 5.83
N ASP A 4 25.12 -5.36 5.97
CA ASP A 4 24.07 -4.32 6.07
C ASP A 4 22.91 -4.57 5.09
N GLN A 5 22.48 -5.83 4.98
CA GLN A 5 21.21 -6.15 4.33
C GLN A 5 20.07 -5.89 5.32
N ASP A 6 19.19 -4.95 4.96
CA ASP A 6 18.15 -4.33 5.78
C ASP A 6 17.08 -5.31 6.33
N ASP A 7 17.48 -6.00 7.40
CA ASP A 7 16.73 -6.94 8.25
C ASP A 7 15.44 -6.32 8.85
N ASN A 8 15.33 -4.99 8.81
CA ASN A 8 14.23 -4.22 9.39
C ASN A 8 12.94 -4.36 8.58
N THR A 9 13.01 -4.60 7.26
CA THR A 9 11.79 -4.78 6.45
C THR A 9 11.10 -6.13 6.74
N TYR A 10 11.89 -7.18 7.00
CA TYR A 10 11.34 -8.49 7.35
C TYR A 10 10.72 -8.45 8.74
N LYS A 11 11.44 -7.88 9.72
CA LYS A 11 10.92 -7.63 11.08
C LYS A 11 9.65 -6.77 11.03
N PHE A 12 9.63 -5.73 10.20
CA PHE A 12 8.46 -4.90 9.96
C PHE A 12 7.25 -5.69 9.46
N ARG A 13 7.41 -6.53 8.42
CA ARG A 13 6.32 -7.37 7.91
C ARG A 13 5.76 -8.28 9.00
N VAL A 14 6.61 -8.92 9.78
CA VAL A 14 6.18 -9.84 10.85
C VAL A 14 5.44 -9.09 11.96
N LEU A 15 5.98 -7.96 12.42
CA LEU A 15 5.34 -7.13 13.46
C LEU A 15 4.00 -6.58 12.97
N LEU A 16 3.92 -6.13 11.71
CA LEU A 16 2.67 -5.67 11.10
C LEU A 16 1.65 -6.81 10.95
N HIS A 17 2.05 -7.99 10.50
CA HIS A 17 1.14 -9.13 10.37
C HIS A 17 0.60 -9.56 11.73
N ASN A 18 1.43 -9.58 12.77
CA ASN A 18 1.00 -9.90 14.13
C ASN A 18 0.02 -8.84 14.67
N PHE A 19 0.35 -7.56 14.53
CA PHE A 19 -0.54 -6.48 14.93
C PHE A 19 -1.89 -6.51 14.18
N LEU A 20 -1.86 -6.70 12.87
CA LEU A 20 -3.08 -6.80 12.06
C LEU A 20 -3.91 -8.05 12.43
N SER A 21 -3.26 -9.17 12.74
CA SER A 21 -3.92 -10.39 13.19
C SER A 21 -4.60 -10.19 14.53
N ASP A 22 -3.91 -9.58 15.50
CA ASP A 22 -4.48 -9.32 16.83
C ASP A 22 -5.71 -8.39 16.72
N VAL A 23 -5.60 -7.31 15.93
CA VAL A 23 -6.73 -6.40 15.69
C VAL A 23 -7.88 -7.11 14.97
N ALA A 24 -7.62 -7.93 13.95
CA ALA A 24 -8.65 -8.66 13.22
C ALA A 24 -9.37 -9.70 14.09
N LEU A 25 -8.66 -10.28 15.07
CA LEU A 25 -9.22 -11.22 16.05
C LEU A 25 -9.89 -10.51 17.24
N ASN A 26 -9.91 -9.17 17.24
CA ASN A 26 -10.41 -8.34 18.34
C ASN A 26 -9.73 -8.66 19.69
N VAL A 27 -8.47 -9.09 19.63
CA VAL A 27 -7.61 -9.37 20.78
C VAL A 27 -6.75 -8.15 21.03
N SER A 28 -6.43 -7.88 22.30
CA SER A 28 -5.49 -6.81 22.65
C SER A 28 -4.13 -7.08 21.99
N PRO A 29 -3.62 -6.19 21.11
CA PRO A 29 -2.40 -6.45 20.39
C PRO A 29 -1.21 -6.64 21.32
N TRP A 30 -0.41 -7.68 21.05
CA TRP A 30 0.78 -7.97 21.85
C TRP A 30 1.84 -6.86 21.73
N LEU A 31 1.83 -6.15 20.61
CA LEU A 31 2.65 -4.96 20.35
C LEU A 31 1.78 -3.71 20.45
N ASN A 32 2.03 -2.86 21.44
CA ASN A 32 1.37 -1.57 21.51
C ASN A 32 2.01 -0.57 20.52
N ALA A 33 1.25 0.47 20.14
CA ALA A 33 1.68 1.46 19.16
C ALA A 33 3.04 2.10 19.50
N SER A 34 3.34 2.27 20.79
CA SER A 34 4.60 2.87 21.26
C SER A 34 5.80 1.93 21.07
N SER A 35 5.64 0.62 21.31
CA SER A 35 6.67 -0.39 21.06
C SER A 35 6.98 -0.55 19.57
N ILE A 36 5.94 -0.43 18.74
CA ILE A 36 6.10 -0.38 17.29
C ILE A 36 6.87 0.89 16.90
N GLN A 37 6.45 2.07 17.38
CA GLN A 37 7.11 3.35 17.10
C GLN A 37 8.62 3.37 17.44
N GLN A 38 9.06 2.65 18.48
CA GLN A 38 10.48 2.58 18.88
C GLN A 38 11.32 1.64 18.00
N GLN A 39 10.74 0.57 17.46
CA GLN A 39 11.44 -0.38 16.59
C GLN A 39 11.35 -0.03 15.11
N LEU A 40 10.39 0.81 14.73
CA LEU A 40 10.29 1.38 13.40
C LEU A 40 11.38 2.44 13.24
N LEU A 41 12.46 2.07 12.56
CA LEU A 41 13.34 3.07 11.94
C LEU A 41 12.45 4.05 11.19
N LYS A 42 12.56 5.35 11.52
CA LYS A 42 11.93 6.45 10.79
C LYS A 42 11.99 6.11 9.29
N PRO A 43 10.84 5.93 8.61
CA PRO A 43 10.84 5.68 7.17
C PRO A 43 11.75 6.71 6.53
N ARG A 44 12.68 6.32 5.65
CA ARG A 44 13.53 7.31 4.97
C ARG A 44 12.64 8.20 4.11
N TYR A 45 12.31 9.36 4.67
CA TYR A 45 11.43 10.36 4.09
C TYR A 45 12.08 10.92 2.83
N LYS A 46 11.31 10.95 1.75
CA LYS A 46 11.37 12.05 0.79
C LYS A 46 9.95 12.53 0.63
N ASP A 47 9.71 13.81 0.91
CA ASP A 47 8.43 14.43 0.63
C ASP A 47 7.96 14.05 -0.77
N ILE A 48 6.76 13.50 -0.85
CA ILE A 48 6.18 13.14 -2.13
C ILE A 48 5.77 14.47 -2.77
N ALA A 49 6.49 14.90 -3.80
CA ALA A 49 6.13 16.12 -4.53
C ALA A 49 4.72 15.97 -5.13
N GLN A 50 3.75 16.66 -4.52
CA GLN A 50 2.32 16.63 -4.87
C GLN A 50 1.99 17.38 -6.18
N LYS A 51 2.96 17.54 -7.08
CA LYS A 51 2.82 18.38 -8.28
C LYS A 51 2.33 17.62 -9.52
N ARG A 52 2.22 16.30 -9.45
CA ARG A 52 1.84 15.45 -10.58
C ARG A 52 0.33 15.21 -10.59
N ARG A 53 -0.23 15.09 -11.78
CA ARG A 53 -1.63 14.73 -12.01
C ARG A 53 -1.72 13.26 -12.40
N PRO A 54 -2.79 12.55 -12.02
CA PRO A 54 -3.02 11.18 -12.48
C PRO A 54 -3.17 11.13 -14.00
N LYS A 55 -2.83 9.99 -14.61
CA LYS A 55 -3.01 9.77 -16.06
C LYS A 55 -4.49 9.77 -16.45
N ARG A 56 -5.35 9.26 -15.57
CA ARG A 56 -6.79 9.07 -15.77
C ARG A 56 -7.60 9.83 -14.72
N SER A 57 -8.92 9.79 -14.82
CA SER A 57 -9.80 10.27 -13.74
C SER A 57 -9.58 9.42 -12.49
N LEU A 58 -9.74 10.01 -11.30
CA LEU A 58 -9.60 9.23 -10.06
C LEU A 58 -10.63 8.09 -9.97
N THR A 59 -11.82 8.32 -10.53
CA THR A 59 -12.91 7.34 -10.64
C THR A 59 -12.49 6.06 -11.37
N ASP A 60 -11.52 6.13 -12.29
CA ASP A 60 -11.07 4.97 -13.07
C ASP A 60 -10.27 3.96 -12.20
N TYR A 61 -9.65 4.45 -11.13
CA TYR A 61 -8.91 3.65 -10.15
C TYR A 61 -9.78 3.15 -9.00
N VAL A 62 -10.98 3.72 -8.81
CA VAL A 62 -11.92 3.32 -7.75
C VAL A 62 -12.50 1.95 -8.05
N GLY A 63 -12.65 1.15 -6.99
CA GLY A 63 -13.25 -0.18 -7.06
C GLY A 63 -12.68 -1.15 -6.03
N GLN A 64 -13.27 -2.32 -5.97
CA GLN A 64 -12.76 -3.43 -5.17
C GLN A 64 -11.76 -4.24 -6.00
N TYR A 65 -10.66 -4.63 -5.37
CA TYR A 65 -9.62 -5.46 -5.94
C TYR A 65 -9.40 -6.68 -5.05
N ASN A 66 -9.29 -7.87 -5.63
CA ASN A 66 -9.11 -9.11 -4.89
C ASN A 66 -7.83 -9.83 -5.31
N SER A 67 -7.12 -10.36 -4.33
CA SER A 67 -6.04 -11.32 -4.52
C SER A 67 -6.40 -12.63 -3.80
N PRO A 68 -6.27 -13.81 -4.42
CA PRO A 68 -6.56 -15.08 -3.76
C PRO A 68 -5.72 -15.33 -2.49
N ILE A 69 -4.53 -14.73 -2.44
CA ILE A 69 -3.57 -14.92 -1.33
C ILE A 69 -3.71 -13.82 -0.28
N TYR A 70 -3.94 -12.57 -0.72
CA TYR A 70 -3.89 -11.39 0.15
C TYR A 70 -5.28 -10.86 0.52
N GLY A 71 -6.35 -11.38 -0.07
CA GLY A 71 -7.71 -10.93 0.19
C GLY A 71 -8.08 -9.66 -0.58
N ASN A 72 -8.98 -8.85 -0.01
CA ASN A 72 -9.53 -7.66 -0.67
C ASN A 72 -8.73 -6.39 -0.35
N GLY A 73 -8.57 -5.54 -1.36
CA GLY A 73 -8.20 -4.14 -1.25
C GLY A 73 -9.25 -3.25 -1.94
N TYR A 74 -9.35 -2.00 -1.52
CA TYR A 74 -10.34 -1.04 -2.04
C TYR A 74 -9.63 0.23 -2.47
N GLY A 75 -9.87 0.65 -3.71
CA GLY A 75 -9.60 2.02 -4.15
C GLY A 75 -10.86 2.85 -3.90
N GLU A 76 -10.75 3.92 -3.12
CA GLU A 76 -11.86 4.80 -2.77
C GLU A 76 -11.53 6.25 -3.17
N GLU A 77 -12.53 7.03 -3.57
CA GLU A 77 -12.34 8.47 -3.74
C GLU A 77 -12.64 9.18 -2.41
N GLU A 78 -11.63 9.83 -1.85
CA GLU A 78 -11.77 10.62 -0.63
C GLU A 78 -12.27 12.04 -0.90
N LYS A 79 -12.88 12.63 0.13
CA LYS A 79 -13.23 14.07 0.15
C LYS A 79 -11.96 14.89 -0.18
N ASN A 80 -12.10 15.82 -1.13
CA ASN A 80 -11.03 16.63 -1.74
C ASN A 80 -10.31 15.99 -2.95
N ASN A 81 -10.97 15.06 -3.67
CA ASN A 81 -10.47 14.52 -4.93
C ASN A 81 -9.09 13.87 -4.75
N LYS A 82 -8.98 13.02 -3.73
CA LYS A 82 -7.80 12.20 -3.44
C LYS A 82 -8.19 10.74 -3.58
N LEU A 83 -7.28 9.92 -4.09
CA LEU A 83 -7.50 8.49 -4.16
C LEU A 83 -7.03 7.86 -2.84
N GLY A 84 -7.93 7.22 -2.12
CA GLY A 84 -7.66 6.39 -0.95
C GLY A 84 -7.41 4.94 -1.36
N LEU A 85 -6.53 4.27 -0.63
CA LEU A 85 -6.35 2.82 -0.69
C LEU A 85 -6.65 2.26 0.70
N ILE A 86 -7.50 1.24 0.77
CA ILE A 86 -7.78 0.48 1.98
C ILE A 86 -7.37 -0.97 1.76
N TYR A 87 -6.59 -1.52 2.68
CA TYR A 87 -6.21 -2.93 2.68
C TYR A 87 -6.09 -3.42 4.13
N GLY A 88 -6.90 -4.41 4.49
CA GLY A 88 -7.05 -4.81 5.89
C GLY A 88 -7.45 -3.62 6.78
N ASN A 89 -6.66 -3.36 7.82
CA ASN A 89 -6.84 -2.18 8.70
C ASN A 89 -5.99 -0.98 8.29
N GLY A 90 -5.33 -1.03 7.13
CA GLY A 90 -4.48 0.03 6.63
C GLY A 90 -5.22 0.95 5.68
N THR A 91 -4.98 2.26 5.82
CA THR A 91 -5.51 3.31 4.94
C THR A 91 -4.38 4.21 4.43
N TRP A 92 -4.38 4.52 3.14
CA TRP A 92 -3.38 5.39 2.50
C TRP A 92 -4.00 6.40 1.56
N ASN A 93 -3.50 7.63 1.60
CA ASN A 93 -3.77 8.64 0.59
C ASN A 93 -2.76 8.48 -0.55
N LEU A 94 -3.25 8.16 -1.74
CA LEU A 94 -2.47 7.96 -2.94
C LEU A 94 -2.20 9.27 -3.68
N TRP A 95 -0.97 9.42 -4.13
CA TRP A 95 -0.45 10.58 -4.85
C TRP A 95 0.19 10.13 -6.16
N PRO A 96 -0.09 10.78 -7.30
CA PRO A 96 0.50 10.41 -8.58
C PRO A 96 2.02 10.39 -8.52
N LYS A 97 2.61 9.24 -8.84
CA LYS A 97 4.05 9.02 -8.84
C LYS A 97 4.67 9.45 -10.15
N SER A 98 4.02 9.27 -11.29
CA SER A 98 4.55 9.60 -12.62
C SER A 98 3.43 10.04 -13.57
N THR A 99 3.70 10.15 -14.87
CA THR A 99 2.66 10.36 -15.91
C THR A 99 1.96 9.07 -16.32
N LYS A 100 2.28 7.95 -15.66
CA LYS A 100 1.66 6.64 -15.83
C LYS A 100 0.65 6.39 -14.71
N ASP A 101 0.00 5.23 -14.77
CA ASP A 101 -0.94 4.73 -13.76
C ASP A 101 -0.22 4.26 -12.47
N GLU A 102 0.68 5.10 -11.94
CA GLU A 102 1.55 4.81 -10.81
C GLU A 102 1.34 5.82 -9.68
N PHE A 103 1.31 5.35 -8.44
CA PHE A 103 1.06 6.17 -7.26
C PHE A 103 2.03 5.84 -6.11
N LYS A 104 2.14 6.78 -5.17
CA LYS A 104 2.73 6.57 -3.84
C LYS A 104 1.66 6.81 -2.78
N GLY A 105 1.69 6.10 -1.67
CA GLY A 105 0.71 6.24 -0.60
C GLY A 105 1.31 6.82 0.68
N THR A 106 0.69 7.85 1.23
CA THR A 106 0.94 8.29 2.61
C THR A 106 -0.07 7.61 3.52
N ALA A 107 0.38 6.86 4.50
CA ALA A 107 -0.52 6.22 5.46
C ALA A 107 -1.28 7.25 6.29
N THR A 108 -2.51 6.90 6.64
CA THR A 108 -3.42 7.69 7.46
C THR A 108 -3.97 6.87 8.62
N GLY A 109 -4.68 7.52 9.53
CA GLY A 109 -5.32 6.84 10.66
C GLY A 109 -4.32 6.09 11.56
N ILE A 110 -4.68 4.87 11.95
CA ILE A 110 -3.88 4.06 12.89
C ILE A 110 -2.52 3.63 12.30
N ILE A 111 -2.41 3.57 10.97
CA ILE A 111 -1.19 3.11 10.30
C ILE A 111 -0.26 4.25 9.85
N GLN A 112 -0.60 5.52 10.12
CA GLN A 112 0.15 6.70 9.63
C GLN A 112 1.62 6.75 10.05
N TYR A 113 1.96 6.09 11.15
CA TYR A 113 3.34 5.99 11.65
C TYR A 113 4.04 4.69 11.26
N LEU A 114 3.33 3.79 10.58
CA LEU A 114 3.78 2.42 10.32
C LEU A 114 4.39 2.29 8.93
N MET A 115 3.66 2.68 7.88
CA MET A 115 4.08 2.36 6.52
C MET A 115 3.54 3.32 5.48
N ASN A 116 4.41 4.05 4.80
CA ASN A 116 4.05 4.65 3.52
C ASN A 116 4.29 3.64 2.39
N ILE A 117 3.51 3.77 1.32
CA ILE A 117 3.65 2.96 0.10
C ILE A 117 4.53 3.75 -0.88
N TRP A 118 5.67 3.19 -1.26
CA TRP A 118 6.60 3.79 -2.22
C TRP A 118 6.19 3.59 -3.68
N GLU A 119 5.32 2.62 -3.97
CA GLU A 119 4.74 2.37 -5.28
C GLU A 119 3.48 1.49 -5.22
N VAL A 120 2.44 1.97 -5.89
CA VAL A 120 1.26 1.26 -6.37
C VAL A 120 1.23 1.40 -7.89
N VAL A 121 0.98 0.32 -8.62
CA VAL A 121 0.83 0.35 -10.08
C VAL A 121 -0.55 -0.17 -10.44
N PHE A 122 -1.38 0.66 -11.07
CA PHE A 122 -2.63 0.21 -11.66
C PHE A 122 -2.37 -0.27 -13.08
N ILE A 123 -2.78 -1.49 -13.37
CA ILE A 123 -2.56 -2.15 -14.65
C ILE A 123 -3.84 -2.04 -15.46
N PRO A 124 -3.80 -1.38 -16.62
CA PRO A 124 -4.93 -1.31 -17.51
C PRO A 124 -5.10 -2.57 -18.35
N GLU A 125 -6.28 -2.73 -18.93
CA GLU A 125 -6.52 -3.69 -20.01
C GLU A 125 -5.63 -3.40 -21.23
N ALA A 126 -5.48 -4.37 -22.14
CA ALA A 126 -4.61 -4.22 -23.32
C ALA A 126 -4.99 -3.04 -24.24
N ASN A 127 -6.26 -2.63 -24.21
CA ASN A 127 -6.80 -1.49 -24.96
C ASN A 127 -6.62 -0.14 -24.23
N ASP A 128 -6.01 -0.12 -23.04
CA ASP A 128 -5.82 1.03 -22.17
C ASP A 128 -7.13 1.71 -21.70
N GLN A 129 -8.30 1.07 -21.82
CA GLN A 129 -9.61 1.69 -21.51
C GLN A 129 -9.96 1.62 -20.02
N SER A 130 -9.73 0.48 -19.37
CA SER A 130 -10.13 0.22 -17.99
C SER A 130 -8.95 -0.26 -17.17
N ILE A 131 -9.00 -0.05 -15.84
CA ILE A 131 -8.08 -0.68 -14.90
C ILE A 131 -8.60 -2.07 -14.56
N VAL A 132 -7.77 -3.10 -14.69
CA VAL A 132 -8.13 -4.50 -14.42
C VAL A 132 -7.40 -5.10 -13.24
N SER A 133 -6.28 -4.53 -12.81
CA SER A 133 -5.59 -4.97 -11.61
C SER A 133 -4.75 -3.87 -10.99
N VAL A 134 -4.34 -4.08 -9.75
CA VAL A 134 -3.42 -3.22 -9.01
C VAL A 134 -2.30 -4.05 -8.38
N GLU A 135 -1.07 -3.58 -8.52
CA GLU A 135 0.11 -4.13 -7.86
C GLU A 135 0.54 -3.20 -6.74
N ILE A 136 0.75 -3.76 -5.54
CA ILE A 136 1.26 -3.01 -4.38
C ILE A 136 2.71 -3.44 -4.13
N ASN A 137 3.62 -2.87 -4.92
CA ASN A 137 5.05 -3.23 -4.89
C ASN A 137 5.68 -2.96 -3.51
N SER A 138 5.08 -2.05 -2.73
CA SER A 138 5.56 -1.75 -1.38
C SER A 138 5.39 -2.87 -0.36
N PHE A 139 4.52 -3.84 -0.64
CA PHE A 139 4.41 -5.03 0.20
C PHE A 139 5.54 -6.04 -0.05
N CYS A 140 6.40 -5.78 -1.05
CA CYS A 140 7.52 -6.65 -1.38
C CYS A 140 8.81 -5.90 -1.71
N ASN A 141 9.71 -5.77 -0.72
CA ASN A 141 10.98 -5.04 -0.89
C ASN A 141 12.06 -5.81 -1.69
N LYS A 142 11.99 -7.15 -1.74
CA LYS A 142 12.94 -8.01 -2.47
C LYS A 142 12.25 -9.19 -3.14
N CYS A 143 11.21 -8.92 -3.92
CA CYS A 143 10.47 -9.99 -4.58
C CYS A 143 11.35 -10.87 -5.49
N GLY A 144 12.47 -10.38 -6.04
CA GLY A 144 13.32 -11.19 -6.92
C GLY A 144 12.49 -11.70 -8.11
N ASP A 145 12.44 -13.02 -8.30
CA ASP A 145 11.56 -13.70 -9.28
C ASP A 145 10.08 -13.81 -8.85
N ASN A 146 9.75 -13.46 -7.60
CA ASN A 146 8.36 -13.45 -7.14
C ASN A 146 7.64 -12.20 -7.64
N LYS A 147 6.38 -12.36 -8.06
CA LYS A 147 5.57 -11.23 -8.50
C LYS A 147 5.11 -10.40 -7.30
N PRO A 148 5.04 -9.06 -7.42
CA PRO A 148 4.46 -8.23 -6.37
C PRO A 148 3.01 -8.65 -6.11
N PRO A 149 2.47 -8.39 -4.90
CA PRO A 149 1.06 -8.64 -4.59
C PRO A 149 0.17 -7.95 -5.62
N THR A 150 -0.49 -8.77 -6.43
CA THR A 150 -1.39 -8.35 -7.50
C THR A 150 -2.82 -8.65 -7.07
N PHE A 151 -3.69 -7.66 -7.25
CA PHE A 151 -5.10 -7.74 -6.94
C PHE A 151 -5.88 -7.44 -8.23
N SER A 152 -6.72 -8.37 -8.66
CA SER A 152 -7.58 -8.19 -9.83
C SER A 152 -8.82 -7.39 -9.45
N LYS A 153 -9.24 -6.44 -10.29
CA LYS A 153 -10.46 -5.69 -10.08
C LYS A 153 -11.65 -6.65 -10.10
N VAL A 154 -12.50 -6.58 -9.08
CA VAL A 154 -13.73 -7.35 -9.02
C VAL A 154 -14.76 -6.57 -9.84
N ASN A 155 -15.22 -7.16 -10.94
CA ASN A 155 -16.30 -6.57 -11.73
C ASN A 155 -17.56 -6.45 -10.86
N GLN A 156 -18.14 -5.26 -10.83
CA GLN A 156 -19.51 -5.05 -10.36
C GLN A 156 -20.50 -5.41 -11.47
#